data_AF-A0A0F9H9Y8-F1
#
_entry.id   AF-A0A0F9H9Y8-F1
#
_cell.length_a   1.000
_cell.length_b   1.000
_cell.length_c   1.000
_cell.angle_alpha   90.00
_cell.angle_beta   90.00
_cell.angle_gamma   90.00
#
_symmetry.space_group_name_H-M   'P 1'
#
loop_
_entity.id
_entity.type
_entity.pdbx_description
1 polymer ?
#
loop_
_entity_poly.entity_id
_entity_poly.type
_entity_poly.pdbx_seq_one_letter_code
_entity_poly.pdbx_strand_id
1 'polypeptide(L)' 'GEQNFNVEVTYNHLGIMEKFVIKNLENQIIYEITSFYPKNLVYLILGIIFLTLLGFIIFMFFKRRKRLKA' A
#
# COMPACT_ATOMS: atom_id res chain seq x y z
N GLY A 1 5.44 1.78 -40.29
CA GLY A 1 4.94 0.40 -40.45
C GLY A 1 4.11 0.08 -39.23
N GLU A 2 2.98 -0.61 -39.42
CA GLU A 2 2.15 -1.09 -38.31
C GLU A 2 2.81 -2.32 -37.66
N GLN A 3 2.68 -2.45 -36.34
CA GLN A 3 3.24 -3.57 -35.56
C GLN A 3 2.18 -4.07 -34.58
N ASN A 4 2.00 -5.39 -34.52
CA ASN A 4 1.00 -6.02 -33.67
C ASN A 4 1.55 -6.28 -32.27
N PHE A 5 0.72 -6.04 -31.25
CA PHE A 5 1.06 -6.26 -29.85
C PHE A 5 -0.06 -7.01 -29.14
N ASN A 6 0.32 -7.80 -28.15
CA ASN A 6 -0.61 -8.41 -27.20
C ASN A 6 -0.66 -7.55 -25.94
N VAL A 7 -1.86 -7.20 -25.49
CA VAL A 7 -2.07 -6.45 -24.25
C VAL A 7 -2.67 -7.38 -23.21
N GLU A 8 -2.04 -7.44 -22.04
CA GLU A 8 -2.51 -8.22 -20.90
C GLU A 8 -2.80 -7.27 -19.73
N VAL A 9 -4.01 -7.34 -19.20
CA VAL A 9 -4.45 -6.56 -18.05
C VAL A 9 -4.84 -7.52 -16.93
N THR A 10 -4.15 -7.41 -15.80
CA THR A 10 -4.44 -8.18 -14.59
C THR A 10 -5.16 -7.29 -13.59
N TYR A 11 -6.25 -7.79 -13.02
CA TYR A 11 -6.99 -7.13 -11.95
C TYR A 11 -6.84 -7.93 -10.65
N ASN A 12 -6.72 -7.24 -9.53
CA ASN A 12 -6.70 -7.90 -8.22
C ASN A 12 -8.11 -8.34 -7.78
N HIS A 13 -8.20 -9.03 -6.64
CA HIS A 13 -9.46 -9.50 -6.05
C HIS A 13 -10.49 -8.39 -5.73
N LEU A 14 -10.10 -7.11 -5.78
CA LEU A 14 -10.97 -5.94 -5.58
C LEU A 14 -11.40 -5.30 -6.91
N GLY A 15 -11.00 -5.87 -8.06
CA GLY A 15 -11.28 -5.33 -9.38
C GLY A 15 -10.40 -4.12 -9.76
N ILE A 16 -9.33 -3.84 -9.01
CA ILE A 16 -8.39 -2.76 -9.31
C ILE A 16 -7.30 -3.32 -10.24
N MET A 17 -6.95 -2.57 -11.28
CA MET A 17 -5.88 -2.94 -12.22
C MET A 17 -4.56 -3.09 -11.46
N GLU A 18 -4.05 -4.32 -11.39
CA GLU A 18 -2.82 -4.66 -10.71
C GLU A 18 -1.61 -4.51 -11.62
N LYS A 19 -1.74 -5.02 -12.85
CA LYS A 19 -0.66 -5.07 -13.85
C LYS A 19 -1.21 -4.82 -15.25
N PHE A 20 -0.46 -4.05 -16.04
CA PHE A 20 -0.73 -3.78 -17.44
C PHE A 20 0.55 -4.08 -18.22
N VAL A 21 0.50 -5.04 -19.14
CA VAL A 21 1.66 -5.55 -19.87
C VAL A 21 1.42 -5.45 -21.36
N ILE A 22 2.38 -4.91 -22.08
CA ILE A 22 2.44 -4.95 -23.54
C ILE A 22 3.50 -5.95 -23.94
N LYS A 23 3.11 -6.96 -24.73
CA LYS A 23 3.97 -8.01 -25.24
C LYS A 23 4.04 -7.98 -26.77
N ASN A 24 5.17 -8.38 -27.33
CA ASN A 24 5.24 -8.68 -28.77
C ASN A 24 4.57 -10.03 -29.09
N LEU A 25 4.55 -10.39 -30.38
CA LEU A 25 4.00 -11.66 -30.86
C LEU A 25 4.79 -12.88 -30.36
N GLU A 26 6.06 -12.72 -29.98
CA GLU A 26 6.90 -13.75 -29.36
C GLU A 26 6.72 -13.82 -27.84
N ASN A 27 5.71 -13.12 -27.30
CA ASN A 27 5.39 -13.07 -25.88
C ASN A 27 6.44 -12.39 -24.99
N GLN A 28 7.38 -11.65 -25.57
CA GLN A 28 8.37 -10.85 -24.83
C GLN A 28 7.74 -9.56 -24.31
N ILE A 29 8.03 -9.21 -23.05
CA ILE A 29 7.52 -8.00 -22.41
C ILE A 29 8.27 -6.79 -22.95
N ILE A 30 7.54 -5.86 -23.55
CA ILE A 30 8.07 -4.60 -24.09
C ILE A 30 7.86 -3.48 -23.07
N TYR A 31 6.70 -3.49 -22.42
CA TYR A 31 6.31 -2.48 -21.45
C TYR A 31 5.47 -3.10 -20.34
N GLU A 32 5.72 -2.67 -19.11
CA GLU A 32 5.02 -3.16 -17.94
C GLU A 32 4.73 -1.99 -16.98
N ILE A 33 3.46 -1.79 -16.68
CA ILE A 33 3.00 -0.92 -15.59
C ILE A 33 2.49 -1.83 -14.48
N THR A 34 3.10 -1.76 -13.31
CA THR A 34 2.59 -2.38 -12.09
C THR A 34 2.04 -1.31 -11.18
N SER A 35 0.82 -1.51 -10.67
CA SER A 35 0.30 -0.70 -9.58
C SER A 35 1.03 -1.07 -8.28
N PHE A 36 1.66 -0.09 -7.65
CA PHE A 36 2.38 -0.30 -6.39
C PHE A 36 1.42 -0.07 -5.21
N TYR A 37 0.72 -1.13 -4.80
CA TYR A 37 -0.03 -1.17 -3.54
C TYR A 37 0.65 -2.12 -2.54
N PRO A 38 1.81 -1.74 -1.98
CA PRO A 38 2.48 -2.58 -1.00
C PRO A 38 1.59 -2.67 0.26
N LYS A 39 1.00 -3.85 0.49
CA LYS A 39 0.22 -4.15 1.71
C LYS A 39 0.98 -3.76 2.99
N ASN A 40 2.30 -3.86 2.95
CA ASN A 40 3.21 -3.44 4.02
C ASN A 40 3.10 -1.95 4.37
N LEU A 41 2.86 -1.07 3.39
CA LEU A 41 2.72 0.37 3.62
C LEU A 41 1.40 0.69 4.33
N VAL A 42 0.33 -0.04 4.01
CA VAL A 42 -0.95 0.08 4.73
C VAL A 42 -0.80 -0.36 6.19
N TYR A 43 -0.15 -1.50 6.43
CA TYR A 43 0.12 -1.96 7.80
C TYR A 43 1.03 -1.02 8.58
N LEU A 44 2.00 -0.38 7.92
CA LEU A 44 2.87 0.62 8.53
C LEU A 44 2.08 1.86 8.98
N ILE A 45 1.17 2.37 8.15
CA ILE A 45 0.29 3.50 8.51
C ILE A 45 -0.58 3.14 9.72
N LEU A 46 -1.20 1.96 9.70
CA LEU A 46 -2.01 1.47 10.82
C LEU A 46 -1.18 1.34 12.11
N GLY A 47 0.05 0.86 12.02
CA GLY A 47 0.98 0.76 13.14
C GLY A 47 1.32 2.13 13.75
N ILE A 48 1.58 3.14 12.93
CA ILE A 48 1.87 4.50 13.39
C ILE A 48 0.66 5.11 14.10
N ILE A 49 -0.55 4.95 13.53
CA ILE A 49 -1.80 5.42 14.17
C ILE A 49 -1.99 4.73 15.53
N PHE A 50 -1.76 3.42 15.61
CA PHE A 50 -1.88 2.68 16.86
C PHE A 50 -0.88 3.14 17.93
N LEU A 51 0.40 3.31 17.55
CA LEU A 51 1.44 3.78 18.47
C LEU A 51 1.21 5.20 18.98
N THR A 52 0.74 6.10 18.12
CA THR A 52 0.39 7.47 18.53
C THR A 52 -0.76 7.50 19.53
N LEU A 53 -1.81 6.70 19.30
CA LEU A 53 -2.92 6.57 20.26
C LEU A 53 -2.46 6.00 21.61
N LEU A 54 -1.65 4.94 21.59
CA LEU A 54 -1.07 4.36 22.79
C LEU A 54 -0.23 5.38 23.57
N GLY A 55 0.66 6.10 22.87
CA GLY A 55 1.48 7.15 23.46
C GLY A 55 0.63 8.23 24.11
N PHE A 56 -0.46 8.63 23.47
CA PHE A 56 -1.39 9.63 24.01
C PHE A 56 -2.08 9.14 25.30
N ILE A 57 -2.56 7.89 25.31
CA ILE A 57 -3.20 7.29 26.50
C ILE A 57 -2.21 7.22 27.67
N ILE A 58 -0.99 6.71 27.42
CA ILE A 58 0.06 6.60 28.44
C ILE A 58 0.40 7.99 28.99
N PHE A 59 0.57 8.98 28.11
CA PHE A 59 0.85 10.36 28.50
C PHE A 59 -0.27 10.95 29.39
N MET A 60 -1.54 10.76 29.01
CA MET A 60 -2.67 11.21 29.82
C MET A 60 -2.69 10.54 31.20
N PHE A 61 -2.44 9.24 31.27
CA PHE A 61 -2.40 8.51 32.54
C PHE A 61 -1.28 9.03 33.44
N PHE A 62 -0.07 9.20 32.91
CA PHE A 62 1.06 9.77 33.65
C PHE A 62 0.78 11.20 34.14
N LYS A 63 0.19 12.05 33.28
CA LYS A 63 -0.19 13.43 33.65
C LYS A 63 -1.24 13.45 34.76
N ARG A 64 -2.25 12.57 34.69
CA ARG A 64 -3.29 12.44 35.73
C ARG A 64 -2.69 11.95 37.06
N ARG A 65 -1.78 10.99 37.02
CA ARG A 65 -1.10 10.48 38.22
C ARG A 65 -0.20 11.52 38.88
N LYS A 66 0.47 12.38 38.11
CA LYS A 66 1.24 13.52 38.65
C LYS A 66 0.35 14.54 39.34
N ARG A 67 -0.82 14.87 38.77
CA ARG A 67 -1.77 15.82 39.37
C ARG A 67 -2.44 15.34 40.65
N LEU A 68 -2.55 14.01 40.85
CA LEU A 68 -3.12 13.42 42.07
C LEU A 68 -2.09 13.25 43.21
N LYS A 69 -0.80 13.42 42.92
CA LYS A 69 0.30 13.34 43.88
C LYS A 69 0.85 14.71 44.30
N ALA A 70 0.36 15.79 43.71
CA ALA A 70 0.62 17.17 44.09
C ALA A 70 -0.59 17.67 44.90
#